data_AF-A0A955SWF6-F1
#
_entry.id   AF-A0A955SWF6-F1
#
_cell.length_a   1.000
_cell.length_b   1.000
_cell.length_c   1.000
_cell.angle_alpha   90.00
_cell.angle_beta   90.00
_cell.angle_gamma   90.00
#
_symmetry.space_group_name_H-M   'P 1'
#
loop_
_entity.id
_entity.type
_entity.pdbx_description
1 polymer ?
#
loop_
_entity_poly.entity_id
_entity_poly.type
_entity_poly.pdbx_seq_one_letter_code
_entity_poly.pdbx_strand_id
1 'polypeptide(L)'
;PLHRIDFRSWGRIAKPVVREYQEEYYLRIGIVLDTQLLNPRREPRTGHPTLEAAISLAAAVSDYLIGQDHVIDLFAAGKQVYRLTAGRHTAQLEQVLEILACLEPATENPFPKVNEEVGEYLAGISCLIGIFLSWDAEREKMVNEASRMGCGNRILFVEDREGAIQEPKSFPSVRFSPNEILEGRVGSL
;
A
#
# COMPACT_ATOMS: atom_id res chain seq x y z
N PRO A 1 -31.44 0.59 13.96
CA PRO A 1 -30.60 -0.53 14.45
C PRO A 1 -31.46 -1.64 15.09
N LEU A 2 -31.40 -2.87 14.57
CA LEU A 2 -32.09 -4.03 15.17
C LEU A 2 -31.17 -4.69 16.19
N HIS A 3 -31.46 -4.51 17.48
CA HIS A 3 -30.72 -5.14 18.57
C HIS A 3 -31.12 -6.62 18.63
N ARG A 4 -30.16 -7.54 18.46
CA ARG A 4 -30.44 -8.99 18.43
C ARG A 4 -30.40 -9.55 19.86
N ILE A 5 -31.56 -10.02 20.33
CA ILE A 5 -31.71 -10.60 21.67
C ILE A 5 -30.92 -11.91 21.77
N ASP A 6 -30.09 -12.05 22.79
CA ASP A 6 -29.43 -13.31 23.11
C ASP A 6 -30.33 -14.17 23.99
N PHE A 7 -31.15 -14.99 23.34
CA PHE A 7 -32.08 -15.90 23.99
C PHE A 7 -31.40 -16.91 24.92
N ARG A 8 -30.13 -17.28 24.65
CA ARG A 8 -29.40 -18.25 25.48
C ARG A 8 -28.98 -17.63 26.81
N SER A 9 -28.53 -16.38 26.79
CA SER A 9 -28.14 -15.66 28.01
C SER A 9 -29.35 -15.18 28.80
N TRP A 10 -30.43 -14.77 28.13
CA TRP A 10 -31.68 -14.41 28.80
C TRP A 10 -32.28 -15.59 29.58
N GLY A 11 -32.33 -16.79 28.97
CA GLY A 11 -32.85 -17.99 29.64
C GLY A 11 -32.10 -18.40 30.91
N ARG A 12 -30.83 -17.99 31.08
CA ARG A 12 -30.02 -18.32 32.27
C ARG A 12 -30.11 -17.28 33.38
N ILE A 13 -30.27 -16.01 33.01
CA ILE A 13 -30.15 -14.87 33.95
C ILE A 13 -31.54 -14.31 34.31
N ALA A 14 -32.59 -14.74 33.59
CA ALA A 14 -33.97 -14.25 33.72
C ALA A 14 -34.11 -12.72 33.59
N LYS A 15 -33.12 -12.08 32.96
CA LYS A 15 -33.08 -10.67 32.60
C LYS A 15 -32.76 -10.54 31.12
N PRO A 16 -33.36 -9.59 30.39
CA PRO A 16 -33.08 -9.39 28.98
C PRO A 16 -31.60 -9.04 28.79
N VAL A 17 -30.88 -9.88 28.04
CA VAL A 17 -29.48 -9.64 27.66
C VAL A 17 -29.43 -9.28 26.20
N VAL A 18 -29.03 -8.05 25.91
CA VAL A 18 -28.75 -7.58 24.56
C VAL A 18 -27.27 -7.81 24.28
N ARG A 19 -26.95 -8.54 23.21
CA ARG A 19 -25.58 -8.54 22.66
C ARG A 19 -25.46 -7.38 21.69
N GLU A 20 -24.73 -6.35 22.10
CA GLU A 20 -24.24 -5.35 21.16
C GLU A 20 -23.04 -5.96 20.43
N TYR A 21 -23.22 -6.13 19.12
CA TYR A 21 -22.10 -6.38 18.22
C TYR A 21 -21.55 -5.00 17.84
N GLN A 22 -20.32 -4.67 18.23
CA GLN A 22 -19.61 -3.58 17.58
C GLN A 22 -19.23 -4.04 16.18
N GLU A 23 -19.74 -3.35 15.16
CA GLU A 23 -19.18 -3.45 13.81
C GLU A 23 -17.80 -2.79 13.85
N GLU A 24 -16.75 -3.58 13.97
CA GLU A 24 -15.38 -3.11 13.74
C GLU A 24 -15.23 -2.82 12.24
N TYR A 25 -15.25 -1.53 11.87
CA TYR A 25 -14.97 -1.10 10.50
C TYR A 25 -13.46 -1.19 10.27
N TYR A 26 -13.02 -2.31 9.69
CA TYR A 26 -11.64 -2.45 9.25
C TYR A 26 -11.42 -1.65 7.98
N LEU A 27 -10.49 -0.70 8.04
CA LEU A 27 -9.98 -0.07 6.83
C LEU A 27 -9.10 -1.09 6.11
N ARG A 28 -9.49 -1.40 4.88
CA ARG A 28 -8.68 -2.19 3.95
C ARG A 28 -7.86 -1.22 3.11
N ILE A 29 -6.53 -1.29 3.20
CA ILE A 29 -5.61 -0.34 2.59
C ILE A 29 -4.76 -1.06 1.55
N GLY A 30 -4.74 -0.55 0.33
CA GLY A 30 -3.85 -1.03 -0.72
C GLY A 30 -2.52 -0.30 -0.64
N ILE A 31 -1.40 -1.01 -0.69
CA ILE A 31 -0.08 -0.44 -0.89
C ILE A 31 0.40 -0.90 -2.26
N VAL A 32 0.66 0.04 -3.17
CA VAL A 32 1.30 -0.25 -4.47
C VAL A 32 2.75 0.23 -4.41
N LEU A 33 3.69 -0.67 -4.66
CA LEU A 33 5.11 -0.36 -4.75
C LEU A 33 5.58 -0.51 -6.20
N ASP A 34 6.02 0.60 -6.80
CA ASP A 34 6.66 0.64 -8.11
C ASP A 34 8.11 0.15 -8.04
N THR A 35 8.54 -0.68 -9.00
CA THR A 35 9.94 -1.09 -9.12
C THR A 35 10.60 -0.63 -10.42
N GLN A 36 9.91 0.13 -11.27
CA GLN A 36 10.48 0.64 -12.52
C GLN A 36 11.34 1.88 -12.27
N LEU A 37 12.64 1.76 -12.52
CA LEU A 37 13.57 2.87 -12.43
C LEU A 37 13.55 3.73 -13.70
N LEU A 38 13.71 5.05 -13.56
CA LEU A 38 13.87 5.98 -14.69
C LEU A 38 15.15 5.69 -15.52
N ASN A 39 16.19 5.13 -14.90
CA ASN A 39 17.46 4.77 -15.55
C ASN A 39 17.93 3.36 -15.17
N PRO A 40 17.31 2.29 -15.71
CA PRO A 40 17.60 0.91 -15.31
C PRO A 40 18.98 0.42 -15.82
N ARG A 41 19.56 1.08 -16.83
CA ARG A 41 20.81 0.64 -17.50
C ARG A 41 22.09 0.93 -16.72
N ARG A 42 22.01 1.56 -15.56
CA ARG A 42 23.14 1.75 -14.66
C ARG A 42 22.82 1.02 -13.37
N GLU A 43 23.30 -0.22 -13.23
CA GLU A 43 23.47 -0.84 -11.92
C GLU A 43 24.71 -0.19 -11.29
N PRO A 44 24.55 0.67 -10.26
CA PRO A 44 25.68 1.14 -9.49
C PRO A 44 26.27 -0.07 -8.75
N ARG A 45 27.58 -0.06 -8.51
CA ARG A 45 28.24 -1.12 -7.69
C ARG A 45 27.67 -1.22 -6.26
N THR A 46 26.91 -0.22 -5.85
CA THR A 46 26.30 -0.05 -4.52
C THR A 46 24.81 -0.40 -4.49
N GLY A 47 24.25 -0.96 -5.57
CA GLY A 47 22.81 -1.23 -5.69
C GLY A 47 21.99 0.00 -6.11
N HIS A 48 20.66 -0.10 -6.03
CA HIS A 48 19.72 0.93 -6.49
C HIS A 48 19.12 1.69 -5.31
N PRO A 49 19.73 2.81 -4.85
CA PRO A 49 19.30 3.51 -3.63
C PRO A 49 17.84 3.97 -3.66
N THR A 50 17.33 4.35 -4.84
CA THR A 50 15.93 4.74 -5.01
C THR A 50 14.96 3.57 -4.78
N LEU A 51 15.30 2.37 -5.27
CA LEU A 51 14.49 1.18 -5.04
C LEU A 51 14.57 0.75 -3.58
N GLU A 52 15.78 0.70 -3.01
CA GLU A 52 16.00 0.35 -1.59
C GLU A 52 15.24 1.28 -0.65
N ALA A 53 15.23 2.58 -0.95
CA ALA A 53 14.46 3.56 -0.21
C ALA A 53 12.95 3.31 -0.34
N ALA A 54 12.44 3.01 -1.54
CA ALA A 54 11.03 2.71 -1.74
C ALA A 54 10.60 1.40 -1.05
N ILE A 55 11.46 0.37 -1.05
CA ILE A 55 11.26 -0.88 -0.29
C ILE A 55 11.22 -0.57 1.21
N SER A 56 12.17 0.22 1.70
CA SER A 56 12.23 0.61 3.12
C SER A 56 11.00 1.42 3.54
N LEU A 57 10.53 2.33 2.67
CA LEU A 57 9.30 3.09 2.89
C LEU A 57 8.07 2.19 2.91
N ALA A 58 7.97 1.25 1.97
CA ALA A 58 6.87 0.28 1.94
C ALA A 58 6.85 -0.57 3.21
N ALA A 59 8.00 -1.07 3.65
CA ALA A 59 8.13 -1.83 4.89
C ALA A 59 7.68 -1.03 6.12
N ALA A 60 8.14 0.22 6.24
CA ALA A 60 7.77 1.11 7.35
C ALA A 60 6.27 1.43 7.35
N VAL A 61 5.68 1.70 6.18
CA VAL A 61 4.24 1.93 6.04
C VAL A 61 3.45 0.67 6.40
N SER A 62 3.87 -0.50 5.91
CA SER A 62 3.22 -1.77 6.24
C SER A 62 3.26 -2.07 7.75
N ASP A 63 4.42 -1.91 8.39
CA ASP A 63 4.59 -2.10 9.83
C ASP A 63 3.65 -1.19 10.63
N TYR A 64 3.62 0.11 10.28
CA TYR A 64 2.72 1.07 10.92
C TYR A 64 1.25 0.67 10.77
N LEU A 65 0.79 0.34 9.56
CA LEU A 65 -0.61 0.00 9.30
C LEU A 65 -1.04 -1.32 9.95
N ILE A 66 -0.18 -2.34 9.93
CA ILE A 66 -0.43 -3.60 10.64
C ILE A 66 -0.55 -3.34 12.14
N GLY A 67 0.32 -2.49 12.70
CA GLY A 67 0.26 -2.08 14.10
C GLY A 67 -1.00 -1.30 14.50
N GLN A 68 -1.74 -0.74 13.53
CA GLN A 68 -3.04 -0.09 13.73
C GLN A 68 -4.24 -1.04 13.49
N ASP A 69 -4.01 -2.35 13.43
CA ASP A 69 -5.03 -3.37 13.15
C ASP A 69 -5.74 -3.20 11.78
N HIS A 70 -5.09 -2.53 10.82
CA HIS A 70 -5.61 -2.42 9.45
C HIS A 70 -5.31 -3.68 8.64
N VAL A 71 -6.20 -3.98 7.68
CA VAL A 71 -5.94 -5.02 6.68
C VAL A 71 -5.24 -4.35 5.51
N ILE A 72 -4.04 -4.82 5.16
CA ILE A 72 -3.29 -4.30 4.02
C ILE A 72 -3.32 -5.30 2.86
N ASP A 73 -3.46 -4.80 1.63
CA ASP A 73 -3.12 -5.53 0.42
C ASP A 73 -1.87 -4.91 -0.17
N LEU A 74 -0.75 -5.63 -0.10
CA LEU A 74 0.48 -5.21 -0.76
C LEU A 74 0.45 -5.66 -2.22
N PHE A 75 0.71 -4.73 -3.14
CA PHE A 75 0.88 -4.93 -4.57
C PHE A 75 2.29 -4.47 -4.96
N ALA A 76 3.23 -5.41 -5.09
CA ALA A 76 4.55 -5.07 -5.59
C ALA A 76 4.57 -5.20 -7.12
N ALA A 77 4.73 -4.07 -7.81
CA ALA A 77 4.75 -3.97 -9.26
C ALA A 77 6.15 -4.31 -9.80
N GLY A 78 6.49 -5.60 -9.80
CA GLY A 78 7.72 -6.15 -10.36
C GLY A 78 7.50 -6.94 -11.65
N LYS A 79 8.31 -7.98 -11.88
CA LYS A 79 8.14 -8.92 -13.01
C LYS A 79 6.82 -9.72 -12.92
N GLN A 80 6.31 -9.88 -11.71
CA GLN A 80 5.01 -10.42 -11.33
C GLN A 80 4.38 -9.48 -10.30
N VAL A 81 3.05 -9.39 -10.28
CA VAL A 81 2.33 -8.65 -9.24
C VAL A 81 2.21 -9.54 -8.02
N TYR A 82 2.95 -9.23 -6.97
CA TYR A 82 2.82 -9.97 -5.70
C TYR A 82 1.67 -9.37 -4.90
N ARG A 83 0.71 -10.22 -4.52
CA ARG A 83 -0.41 -9.85 -3.65
C ARG A 83 -0.31 -10.55 -2.32
N LEU A 84 -0.30 -9.78 -1.24
CA LEU A 84 -0.39 -10.29 0.12
C LEU A 84 -1.44 -9.51 0.89
N THR A 85 -2.44 -10.23 1.41
CA THR A 85 -3.39 -9.67 2.38
C THR A 85 -2.87 -9.95 3.79
N ALA A 86 -2.49 -8.90 4.51
CA ALA A 86 -1.99 -8.94 5.89
C ALA A 86 -2.93 -8.16 6.84
N GLY A 87 -2.96 -8.50 8.12
CA GLY A 87 -3.89 -8.03 9.16
C GLY A 87 -3.40 -8.31 10.60
N ARG A 88 -4.31 -8.65 11.54
CA ARG A 88 -4.08 -8.69 13.00
C ARG A 88 -3.06 -9.71 13.55
N HIS A 89 -2.20 -10.31 12.74
CA HIS A 89 -1.24 -11.32 13.20
C HIS A 89 0.20 -10.92 12.92
N THR A 90 1.07 -11.00 13.93
CA THR A 90 2.50 -10.63 13.88
C THR A 90 3.28 -11.34 12.77
N ALA A 91 2.89 -12.57 12.40
CA ALA A 91 3.51 -13.34 11.32
C ALA A 91 3.33 -12.73 9.92
N GLN A 92 2.50 -11.68 9.77
CA GLN A 92 2.17 -11.11 8.47
C GLN A 92 3.13 -10.00 8.05
N LEU A 93 3.80 -9.31 9.00
CA LEU A 93 4.89 -8.41 8.65
C LEU A 93 6.08 -9.19 8.07
N GLU A 94 6.42 -10.34 8.65
CA GLU A 94 7.50 -11.20 8.12
C GLU A 94 7.25 -11.58 6.65
N GLN A 95 6.01 -11.94 6.30
CA GLN A 95 5.62 -12.24 4.92
C GLN A 95 5.72 -11.02 3.98
N VAL A 96 5.35 -9.83 4.46
CA VAL A 96 5.56 -8.59 3.72
C VAL A 96 7.04 -8.39 3.44
N LEU A 97 7.89 -8.53 4.47
CA LEU A 97 9.34 -8.35 4.35
C LEU A 97 9.98 -9.39 3.44
N GLU A 98 9.50 -10.65 3.45
CA GLU A 98 9.95 -11.69 2.53
C GLU A 98 9.69 -11.34 1.07
N ILE A 99 8.50 -10.80 0.75
CA ILE A 99 8.15 -10.36 -0.60
C ILE A 99 9.02 -9.17 -0.99
N LEU A 100 9.11 -8.17 -0.11
CA LEU A 100 9.87 -6.94 -0.36
C LEU A 100 11.37 -7.23 -0.59
N ALA A 101 11.94 -8.18 0.14
CA ALA A 101 13.35 -8.58 0.01
C ALA A 101 13.67 -9.25 -1.35
N CYS A 102 12.65 -9.78 -2.03
CA CYS A 102 12.81 -10.42 -3.34
C CYS A 102 12.62 -9.46 -4.52
N LEU A 103 12.35 -8.17 -4.28
CA LEU A 103 12.03 -7.23 -5.34
C LEU A 103 13.28 -6.77 -6.08
N GLU A 104 13.21 -6.89 -7.40
CA GLU A 104 14.22 -6.40 -8.33
C GLU A 104 13.66 -5.24 -9.16
N PRO A 105 14.53 -4.35 -9.68
CA PRO A 105 14.11 -3.31 -10.61
C PRO A 105 13.41 -3.90 -11.84
N ALA A 106 12.23 -3.37 -12.17
CA ALA A 106 11.56 -3.74 -13.40
C ALA A 106 12.28 -3.15 -14.61
N THR A 107 12.62 -3.99 -15.59
CA THR A 107 13.23 -3.56 -16.86
C THR A 107 12.23 -2.91 -17.80
N GLU A 108 10.96 -3.30 -17.69
CA GLU A 108 9.82 -2.81 -18.48
C GLU A 108 8.77 -2.24 -17.53
N ASN A 109 7.81 -1.48 -18.06
CA ASN A 109 6.73 -0.93 -17.25
C ASN A 109 5.81 -2.04 -16.74
N PRO A 110 5.68 -2.26 -15.41
CA PRO A 110 4.80 -3.28 -14.85
C PRO A 110 3.32 -2.86 -14.86
N PHE A 111 3.02 -1.56 -14.95
CA PHE A 111 1.68 -1.03 -14.71
C PHE A 111 0.58 -1.47 -15.68
N PRO A 112 0.84 -1.77 -16.97
CA PRO A 112 -0.19 -2.40 -17.80
C PRO A 112 -0.73 -3.70 -17.20
N LYS A 113 0.14 -4.57 -16.70
CA LYS A 113 -0.25 -5.82 -16.04
C LYS A 113 -0.87 -5.58 -14.66
N VAL A 114 -0.30 -4.64 -13.89
CA VAL A 114 -0.87 -4.24 -12.60
C VAL A 114 -2.29 -3.72 -12.79
N ASN A 115 -2.56 -2.90 -13.81
CA ASN A 115 -3.90 -2.38 -14.09
C ASN A 115 -4.90 -3.49 -14.42
N GLU A 116 -4.48 -4.51 -15.17
CA GLU A 116 -5.32 -5.69 -15.46
C GLU A 116 -5.62 -6.51 -14.20
N GLU A 117 -4.63 -6.69 -13.32
CA GLU A 117 -4.77 -7.55 -12.13
C GLU A 117 -5.39 -6.83 -10.93
N VAL A 118 -5.10 -5.54 -10.73
CA VAL A 118 -5.47 -4.78 -9.52
C VAL A 118 -6.89 -4.22 -9.59
N GLY A 119 -7.46 -4.04 -10.80
CA GLY A 119 -8.75 -3.39 -11.01
C GLY A 119 -9.91 -3.97 -10.17
N GLU A 120 -10.03 -5.31 -10.10
CA GLU A 120 -11.09 -5.97 -9.31
C GLU A 120 -10.91 -5.77 -7.80
N TYR A 121 -9.68 -5.53 -7.33
CA TYR A 121 -9.36 -5.37 -5.92
C TYR A 121 -9.55 -3.94 -5.44
N LEU A 122 -9.38 -2.93 -6.31
CA LEU A 122 -9.57 -1.53 -5.97
C LEU A 122 -10.97 -1.23 -5.45
N ALA A 123 -11.99 -1.96 -5.90
CA ALA A 123 -13.37 -1.81 -5.42
C ALA A 123 -13.56 -2.16 -3.94
N GLY A 124 -12.65 -2.96 -3.35
CA GLY A 124 -12.72 -3.38 -1.95
C GLY A 124 -11.79 -2.60 -1.00
N ILE A 125 -11.03 -1.64 -1.52
CA ILE A 125 -10.00 -0.90 -0.78
C ILE A 125 -10.52 0.50 -0.45
N SER A 126 -10.32 0.93 0.80
CA SER A 126 -10.73 2.26 1.28
C SER A 126 -9.70 3.35 0.96
N CYS A 127 -8.41 3.00 0.97
CA CYS A 127 -7.31 3.90 0.67
C CYS A 127 -6.19 3.18 -0.08
N LEU A 128 -5.65 3.84 -1.11
CA LEU A 128 -4.50 3.40 -1.88
C LEU A 128 -3.29 4.28 -1.55
N ILE A 129 -2.24 3.66 -1.02
CA ILE A 129 -0.93 4.28 -0.85
C ILE A 129 -0.05 3.82 -2.01
N GLY A 130 0.23 4.74 -2.94
CA GLY A 130 1.09 4.45 -4.09
C GLY A 130 2.49 5.02 -3.88
N ILE A 131 3.49 4.13 -3.82
CA ILE A 131 4.92 4.47 -3.74
C ILE A 131 5.51 4.33 -5.14
N PHE A 132 5.79 5.46 -5.79
CA PHE A 132 6.18 5.50 -7.20
C PHE A 132 7.62 5.98 -7.40
N LEU A 133 8.31 5.34 -8.34
CA LEU A 133 9.68 5.65 -8.75
C LEU A 133 9.73 6.39 -10.10
N SER A 134 8.63 6.37 -10.82
CA SER A 134 8.39 7.13 -12.04
C SER A 134 6.90 7.48 -12.15
N TRP A 135 6.54 8.38 -13.06
CA TRP A 135 5.14 8.74 -13.28
C TRP A 135 4.84 8.83 -14.78
N ASP A 136 3.83 8.08 -15.20
CA ASP A 136 3.38 7.99 -16.59
C ASP A 136 1.86 7.75 -16.66
N ALA A 137 1.34 7.64 -17.88
CA ALA A 137 -0.09 7.49 -18.13
C ALA A 137 -0.68 6.21 -17.51
N GLU A 138 0.11 5.12 -17.40
CA GLU A 138 -0.37 3.85 -16.84
C GLU A 138 -0.54 3.92 -15.32
N ARG A 139 0.40 4.56 -14.61
CA ARG A 139 0.28 4.84 -13.17
C ARG A 139 -0.86 5.81 -12.88
N GLU A 140 -0.97 6.86 -13.69
CA GLU A 140 -2.07 7.82 -13.57
C GLU A 140 -3.43 7.16 -13.81
N LYS A 141 -3.53 6.25 -14.79
CA LYS A 141 -4.73 5.45 -15.04
C LYS A 141 -5.13 4.64 -13.81
N MET A 142 -4.18 3.94 -13.18
CA MET A 142 -4.42 3.15 -11.97
C MET A 142 -5.02 4.00 -10.83
N VAL A 143 -4.39 5.14 -10.53
CA VAL A 143 -4.83 6.00 -9.42
C VAL A 143 -6.17 6.66 -9.74
N ASN A 144 -6.41 7.04 -11.00
CA ASN A 144 -7.72 7.54 -11.42
C ASN A 144 -8.81 6.47 -11.30
N GLU A 145 -8.50 5.22 -11.62
CA GLU A 145 -9.44 4.11 -11.46
C GLU A 145 -9.77 3.85 -10.00
N ALA A 146 -8.76 3.81 -9.13
CA ALA A 146 -8.96 3.74 -7.68
C ALA A 146 -9.84 4.89 -7.17
N SER A 147 -9.55 6.13 -7.59
CA SER A 147 -10.35 7.30 -7.24
C SER A 147 -11.81 7.21 -7.69
N ARG A 148 -12.07 6.67 -8.90
CA ARG A 148 -13.44 6.49 -9.42
C ARG A 148 -14.24 5.47 -8.62
N MET A 149 -13.56 4.49 -8.04
CA MET A 149 -14.16 3.48 -7.14
C MET A 149 -14.41 4.03 -5.72
N GLY A 150 -14.08 5.29 -5.45
CA GLY A 150 -14.25 5.92 -4.14
C GLY A 150 -13.09 5.68 -3.17
N CYS A 151 -11.98 5.13 -3.64
CA CYS A 151 -10.78 4.92 -2.85
C CYS A 151 -10.06 6.27 -2.64
N GLY A 152 -9.70 6.58 -1.39
CA GLY A 152 -8.79 7.69 -1.10
C GLY A 152 -7.39 7.38 -1.63
N ASN A 153 -6.67 8.36 -2.17
CA ASN A 153 -5.33 8.13 -2.74
C ASN A 153 -4.27 8.96 -2.00
N ARG A 154 -3.20 8.29 -1.55
CA ARG A 154 -1.98 8.90 -1.02
C ARG A 154 -0.81 8.54 -1.93
N ILE A 155 -0.25 9.54 -2.61
CA ILE A 155 0.86 9.34 -3.55
C ILE A 155 2.17 9.75 -2.89
N LEU A 156 3.13 8.84 -2.87
CA LEU A 156 4.48 9.03 -2.37
C LEU A 156 5.46 8.81 -3.53
N PHE A 157 6.28 9.80 -3.81
CA PHE A 157 7.34 9.71 -4.82
C PHE A 157 8.69 9.53 -4.15
N VAL A 158 9.48 8.58 -4.67
CA VAL A 158 10.88 8.42 -4.29
C VAL A 158 11.72 8.76 -5.51
N GLU A 159 12.39 9.91 -5.46
CA GLU A 159 13.20 10.42 -6.58
C GLU A 159 14.60 10.83 -6.11
N ASP A 160 15.63 10.41 -6.84
CA ASP A 160 17.03 10.76 -6.55
C ASP A 160 17.32 12.25 -6.78
N ARG A 161 16.56 12.87 -7.69
CA ARG A 161 16.65 14.29 -8.00
C ARG A 161 15.27 14.92 -7.90
N GLU A 162 15.17 15.99 -7.13
CA GLU A 162 13.95 16.77 -7.00
C GLU A 162 13.45 17.23 -8.38
N GLY A 163 12.17 16.96 -8.67
CA GLY A 163 11.54 17.31 -9.94
C GLY A 163 11.87 16.38 -11.10
N ALA A 164 12.52 15.23 -10.86
CA ALA A 164 12.70 14.21 -11.88
C ALA A 164 11.37 13.61 -12.34
N ILE A 165 10.41 13.53 -11.41
CA ILE A 165 9.05 13.07 -11.67
C ILE A 165 8.14 14.29 -11.82
N GLN A 166 7.45 14.37 -12.96
CA GLN A 166 6.45 15.41 -13.20
C GLN A 166 5.23 15.19 -12.28
N GLU A 167 4.85 16.24 -11.56
CA GLU A 167 3.78 16.13 -10.56
C GLU A 167 2.43 15.76 -11.18
N PRO A 168 1.69 14.79 -10.59
CA PRO A 168 0.32 14.53 -10.97
C PRO A 168 -0.54 15.74 -10.62
N LYS A 169 -1.19 16.33 -11.63
CA LYS A 169 -2.08 17.49 -11.44
C LYS A 169 -3.32 17.18 -10.60
N SER A 170 -3.67 15.90 -10.52
CA SER A 170 -4.97 15.43 -10.01
C SER A 170 -4.93 14.98 -8.55
N PHE A 171 -3.75 14.74 -7.98
CA PHE A 171 -3.62 14.12 -6.66
C PHE A 171 -2.50 14.79 -5.85
N PRO A 172 -2.74 15.09 -4.56
CA PRO A 172 -1.68 15.58 -3.69
C PRO A 172 -0.61 14.49 -3.56
N SER A 173 0.65 14.88 -3.73
CA SER A 173 1.79 13.98 -3.64
C SER A 173 2.82 14.48 -2.64
N VAL A 174 3.52 13.53 -2.00
CA VAL A 174 4.67 13.82 -1.14
C VAL A 174 5.91 13.25 -1.81
N ARG A 175 7.00 14.01 -1.81
CA ARG A 175 8.26 13.61 -2.43
C ARG A 175 9.30 13.34 -1.35
N PHE A 176 10.08 12.30 -1.57
CA PHE A 176 11.19 11.93 -0.71
C PHE A 176 12.43 11.65 -1.56
N SER A 177 13.57 12.10 -1.07
CA SER A 177 14.86 11.62 -1.56
C SER A 177 15.21 10.26 -0.92
N PRO A 178 15.99 9.41 -1.61
CA PRO A 178 16.42 8.13 -1.03
C PRO A 178 17.16 8.30 0.31
N ASN A 179 18.00 9.32 0.42
CA ASN A 179 18.78 9.58 1.64
C ASN A 179 17.90 10.01 2.81
N GLU A 180 16.80 10.74 2.59
CA GLU A 180 15.86 11.08 3.66
C GLU A 180 15.20 9.84 4.24
N ILE A 181 14.80 8.90 3.39
CA ILE A 181 14.16 7.66 3.82
C ILE A 181 15.17 6.77 4.56
N LEU A 182 16.32 6.51 3.94
CA LEU A 182 17.31 5.57 4.48
C LEU A 182 17.97 6.08 5.78
N GLU A 183 18.06 7.39 5.98
CA GLU A 183 18.52 7.98 7.24
C GLU A 183 17.39 8.20 8.27
N GLY A 184 16.14 7.82 7.96
CA GLY A 184 15.01 7.98 8.87
C GLY A 184 14.60 9.43 9.13
N ARG A 185 14.90 10.35 8.20
CA ARG A 185 14.55 11.78 8.28
C ARG A 185 13.16 12.11 7.71
N VAL A 186 12.37 11.09 7.38
CA VAL A 186 11.01 11.25 6.87
C VAL A 186 10.12 11.84 7.96
N GLY A 187 9.50 12.99 7.66
CA GLY A 187 8.53 13.66 8.53
C GLY A 187 7.15 13.00 8.50
N SER A 188 6.10 13.75 8.84
CA SER A 188 4.73 13.25 8.85
C SER A 188 4.23 12.84 7.45
N LEU A 189 3.83 11.57 7.32
CA LEU A 189 3.17 10.98 6.16
C LEU A 189 1.66 11.20 6.15
#